data_AF-A0A3Q3MF53-F1
#
_entry.id   AF-A0A3Q3MF53-F1
#
_cell.length_a   1.000
_cell.length_b   1.000
_cell.length_c   1.000
_cell.angle_alpha   90.00
_cell.angle_beta   90.00
_cell.angle_gamma   90.00
#
_symmetry.space_group_name_H-M   'P 1'
#
loop_
_entity.id
_entity.type
_entity.pdbx_description
1 polymer ?
#
loop_
_entity_poly.entity_id
_entity_poly.type
_entity_poly.pdbx_seq_one_letter_code
_entity_poly.pdbx_strand_id
1 'polypeptide(L)'
;MEHFFCSVLVLLVSPRFLHSNSTSHTWPFGAIAMLIDNAYDPDVSAKQFWIDKTVVKDQDCLTFMDNGYGLDLRTMHKMLSFGFSDKTTVKGVQPIGIYGNGFKSGSMRLGKDAIVFSKSKSTSCVGMLSQTYLEKIGAEQIIVPIFSLTSAILSVREEDKASLQDILRYSPFTTQEELLTQLDVISPPWSTGKTGTRIIIWNLRRTSTGALEFDFEKDRYDIQIPSEVYDEMTDTFPQPQLSSHIPKSTYSLRAYCSILYLKPQMQIIIRGQKVKSQLVAKSLAWTRKDHYKPNFLVSFYHKFLVPDTC
;
A
#
# COMPACT_ATOMS: atom_id res chain seq x y z
N MET A 1 2.77 -24.16 -28.11
CA MET A 1 3.54 -22.90 -28.08
C MET A 1 4.42 -22.82 -26.83
N GLU A 2 4.89 -23.96 -26.29
CA GLU A 2 5.61 -24.02 -24.99
C GLU A 2 7.08 -24.45 -25.11
N HIS A 3 7.56 -24.81 -26.30
CA HIS A 3 8.92 -25.32 -26.48
C HIS A 3 9.95 -24.31 -27.05
N PHE A 4 9.57 -23.04 -27.26
CA PHE A 4 10.45 -22.05 -27.93
C PHE A 4 11.17 -21.07 -26.98
N PHE A 5 10.89 -21.09 -25.67
CA PHE A 5 11.44 -20.08 -24.74
C PHE A 5 12.62 -20.56 -23.89
N CYS A 6 13.07 -21.82 -24.02
CA CYS A 6 14.08 -22.40 -23.12
C CYS A 6 15.49 -21.75 -23.25
N SER A 7 15.74 -21.00 -24.32
CA SER A 7 17.00 -20.26 -24.57
C SER A 7 16.88 -18.74 -24.45
N VAL A 8 15.72 -18.22 -24.04
CA VAL A 8 15.49 -16.78 -23.89
C VAL A 8 15.80 -16.37 -22.45
N LEU A 9 16.80 -15.49 -22.28
CA LEU A 9 17.13 -14.92 -20.98
C LEU A 9 16.00 -14.01 -20.50
N VAL A 10 15.56 -14.24 -19.26
CA VAL A 10 14.56 -13.40 -18.59
C VAL A 10 15.26 -12.21 -17.94
N LEU A 11 14.65 -11.02 -18.00
CA LEU A 11 15.16 -9.85 -17.28
C LEU A 11 15.09 -10.10 -15.77
N LEU A 12 16.24 -9.99 -15.11
CA LEU A 12 16.36 -10.17 -13.67
C LEU A 12 16.26 -8.82 -12.95
N VAL A 13 15.67 -8.83 -11.76
CA VAL A 13 15.55 -7.64 -10.91
C VAL A 13 16.42 -7.82 -9.67
N SER A 14 17.45 -6.98 -9.56
CA SER A 14 18.33 -6.96 -8.38
C SER A 14 17.56 -6.53 -7.13
N PRO A 15 17.83 -7.09 -5.94
CA PRO A 15 17.25 -6.63 -4.67
C PRO A 15 17.43 -5.14 -4.41
N ARG A 16 18.53 -4.53 -4.89
CA ARG A 16 18.78 -3.08 -4.76
C ARG A 16 17.70 -2.23 -5.43
N PHE A 17 17.00 -2.79 -6.42
CA PHE A 17 15.89 -2.12 -7.08
C PHE A 17 14.73 -1.82 -6.13
N LEU A 18 14.55 -2.58 -5.03
CA LEU A 18 13.53 -2.25 -4.02
C LEU A 18 13.77 -0.87 -3.40
N HIS A 19 15.03 -0.56 -3.07
CA HIS A 19 15.41 0.76 -2.61
C HIS A 19 15.26 1.81 -3.69
N SER A 20 15.81 1.60 -4.90
CA SER A 20 15.72 2.56 -6.00
C SER A 20 14.28 2.87 -6.40
N ASN A 21 13.38 1.88 -6.37
CA ASN A 21 11.96 2.07 -6.67
C ASN A 21 11.26 2.89 -5.58
N SER A 22 11.72 2.81 -4.33
CA SER A 22 11.16 3.59 -3.21
C SER A 22 11.44 5.08 -3.30
N THR A 23 12.49 5.50 -4.02
CA THR A 23 12.89 6.93 -4.14
C THR A 23 11.94 7.73 -5.03
N SER A 24 10.97 7.07 -5.68
CA SER A 24 9.86 7.74 -6.37
C SER A 24 8.98 8.56 -5.42
N HIS A 25 9.00 8.24 -4.12
CA HIS A 25 8.27 8.97 -3.08
C HIS A 25 9.23 9.84 -2.27
N THR A 26 9.23 11.15 -2.54
CA THR A 26 9.96 12.11 -1.70
C THR A 26 9.22 12.32 -0.37
N TRP A 27 7.89 12.41 -0.41
CA TRP A 27 7.03 12.65 0.75
C TRP A 27 6.39 11.34 1.27
N PRO A 28 6.52 11.00 2.57
CA PRO A 28 6.12 9.70 3.08
C PRO A 28 4.59 9.46 3.09
N PHE A 29 3.77 10.50 3.18
CA PHE A 29 2.32 10.32 3.07
C PHE A 29 1.87 9.96 1.64
N GLY A 30 2.65 10.30 0.61
CA GLY A 30 2.44 9.79 -0.75
C GLY A 30 2.60 8.27 -0.82
N ALA A 31 3.60 7.72 -0.11
CA ALA A 31 3.78 6.29 0.02
C ALA A 31 2.63 5.61 0.78
N ILE A 32 2.13 6.23 1.85
CA ILE A 32 0.94 5.75 2.56
C ILE A 32 -0.30 5.78 1.66
N ALA A 33 -0.48 6.83 0.85
CA ALA A 33 -1.60 6.93 -0.08
C ALA A 33 -1.66 5.74 -1.05
N MET A 34 -0.50 5.26 -1.55
CA MET A 34 -0.46 4.08 -2.42
C MET A 34 -1.05 2.82 -1.75
N LEU A 35 -0.92 2.69 -0.42
CA LEU A 35 -1.51 1.57 0.34
C LEU A 35 -3.01 1.76 0.54
N ILE A 36 -3.45 3.00 0.83
CA ILE A 36 -4.88 3.34 0.94
C ILE A 36 -5.59 3.11 -0.40
N ASP A 37 -4.99 3.53 -1.51
CA ASP A 37 -5.55 3.40 -2.86
C ASP A 37 -5.77 1.93 -3.24
N ASN A 38 -4.87 1.03 -2.85
CA ASN A 38 -5.06 -0.40 -3.09
C ASN A 38 -6.29 -0.97 -2.38
N ALA A 39 -6.60 -0.51 -1.18
CA ALA A 39 -7.80 -0.94 -0.46
C ALA A 39 -9.07 -0.24 -0.97
N TYR A 40 -8.94 1.02 -1.41
CA TYR A 40 -10.01 1.82 -1.98
C TYR A 40 -10.49 1.27 -3.33
N ASP A 41 -9.56 0.75 -4.13
CA ASP A 41 -9.81 0.32 -5.49
C ASP A 41 -10.95 -0.72 -5.59
N PRO A 42 -11.73 -0.69 -6.69
CA PRO A 42 -12.99 -1.43 -6.81
C PRO A 42 -12.87 -2.95 -6.71
N ASP A 43 -11.70 -3.52 -7.03
CA ASP A 43 -11.40 -4.94 -6.92
C ASP A 43 -11.23 -5.40 -5.46
N VAL A 44 -10.80 -4.51 -4.57
CA VAL A 44 -10.71 -4.77 -3.12
C VAL A 44 -11.96 -4.26 -2.40
N SER A 45 -12.46 -3.08 -2.79
CA SER A 45 -13.72 -2.46 -2.35
C SER A 45 -13.90 -2.38 -0.82
N ALA A 46 -12.81 -2.13 -0.10
CA ALA A 46 -12.86 -2.04 1.36
C ALA A 46 -13.81 -0.93 1.82
N LYS A 47 -14.48 -1.16 2.95
CA LYS A 47 -15.36 -0.16 3.59
C LYS A 47 -14.64 0.62 4.67
N GLN A 48 -13.62 0.01 5.26
CA GLN A 48 -12.81 0.59 6.31
C GLN A 48 -11.33 0.26 6.06
N PHE A 49 -10.49 1.24 6.34
CA PHE A 49 -9.04 1.14 6.28
C PHE A 49 -8.45 1.68 7.57
N TRP A 50 -7.68 0.86 8.28
CA TRP A 50 -7.04 1.20 9.55
C TRP A 50 -5.55 1.40 9.35
N ILE A 51 -5.03 2.49 9.89
CA ILE A 51 -3.61 2.81 9.94
C ILE A 51 -3.23 2.95 11.41
N ASP A 52 -2.28 2.15 11.86
CA ASP A 52 -1.85 2.18 13.26
C ASP A 52 -0.34 2.00 13.41
N LYS A 53 0.16 2.40 14.58
CA LYS A 53 1.51 2.10 15.04
C LYS A 53 1.43 1.02 16.10
N THR A 54 2.23 -0.02 15.95
CA THR A 54 2.36 -1.07 16.96
C THR A 54 3.83 -1.35 17.24
N VAL A 55 4.08 -2.17 18.26
CA VAL A 55 5.39 -2.71 18.57
C VAL A 55 5.29 -4.23 18.53
N VAL A 56 6.14 -4.88 17.73
CA VAL A 56 6.23 -6.35 17.66
C VAL A 56 7.64 -6.74 18.08
N LYS A 57 7.80 -7.44 19.20
CA LYS A 57 9.13 -7.82 19.76
C LYS A 57 10.11 -6.64 19.80
N ASP A 58 9.70 -5.57 20.48
CA ASP A 58 10.47 -4.33 20.65
C ASP A 58 10.78 -3.56 19.35
N GLN A 59 10.15 -3.94 18.24
CA GLN A 59 10.31 -3.26 16.97
C GLN A 59 9.08 -2.41 16.63
N ASP A 60 9.30 -1.11 16.40
CA ASP A 60 8.27 -0.21 15.88
C ASP A 60 7.84 -0.64 14.47
N CYS A 61 6.52 -0.78 14.30
CA CYS A 61 5.89 -1.20 13.07
C CYS A 61 4.75 -0.27 12.70
N LEU A 62 4.61 0.02 11.41
CA LEU A 62 3.38 0.58 10.85
C LEU A 62 2.49 -0.54 10.35
N THR A 63 1.21 -0.46 10.67
CA THR A 63 0.20 -1.44 10.25
C THR A 63 -0.88 -0.78 9.43
N PHE A 64 -1.25 -1.46 8.35
CA PHE A 64 -2.31 -1.04 7.43
C PHE A 64 -3.26 -2.22 7.29
N MET A 65 -4.53 -2.03 7.57
CA MET A 65 -5.52 -3.10 7.50
C MET A 65 -6.75 -2.63 6.76
N ASP A 66 -7.34 -3.50 5.97
CA ASP A 66 -8.61 -3.28 5.30
C ASP A 66 -9.56 -4.47 5.49
N ASN A 67 -10.85 -4.22 5.29
CA ASN A 67 -11.89 -5.25 5.32
C ASN A 67 -12.48 -5.51 3.91
N GLY A 68 -11.65 -5.38 2.88
CA GLY A 68 -12.00 -5.66 1.50
C GLY A 68 -12.04 -7.16 1.20
N TYR A 69 -11.98 -7.50 -0.08
CA TYR A 69 -12.10 -8.89 -0.54
C TYR A 69 -10.89 -9.79 -0.25
N GLY A 70 -9.75 -9.20 0.11
CA GLY A 70 -8.50 -9.92 0.33
C GLY A 70 -7.91 -10.54 -0.95
N LEU A 71 -6.85 -11.33 -0.77
CA LEU A 71 -6.03 -11.88 -1.84
C LEU A 71 -5.97 -13.40 -1.72
N ASP A 72 -6.05 -14.07 -2.88
CA ASP A 72 -5.62 -15.46 -3.00
C ASP A 72 -4.10 -15.52 -3.28
N LEU A 73 -3.55 -16.74 -3.31
CA LEU A 73 -2.12 -16.96 -3.52
C LEU A 73 -1.61 -16.34 -4.83
N ARG A 74 -2.37 -16.47 -5.92
CA ARG A 74 -1.98 -15.95 -7.24
C ARG A 74 -1.94 -14.43 -7.24
N THR A 75 -2.94 -13.80 -6.63
CA THR A 75 -3.05 -12.34 -6.54
C THR A 75 -1.99 -11.78 -5.59
N MET A 76 -1.69 -12.47 -4.47
CA MET A 76 -0.57 -12.13 -3.59
C MET A 76 0.76 -12.14 -4.36
N HIS A 77 1.02 -13.20 -5.12
CA HIS A 77 2.25 -13.29 -5.91
C HIS A 77 2.35 -12.15 -6.94
N LYS A 78 1.27 -11.84 -7.65
CA LYS A 78 1.20 -10.69 -8.56
C LYS A 78 1.40 -9.35 -7.84
N MET A 79 0.79 -9.17 -6.66
CA MET A 79 0.95 -7.96 -5.85
C MET A 79 2.43 -7.73 -5.48
N LEU A 80 3.15 -8.80 -5.12
CA LEU A 80 4.58 -8.74 -4.80
C LEU A 80 5.49 -8.65 -6.04
N SER A 81 4.98 -9.02 -7.22
CA SER A 81 5.69 -8.95 -8.51
C SER A 81 5.52 -7.62 -9.23
N PHE A 82 6.55 -7.11 -9.91
CA PHE A 82 6.48 -5.81 -10.59
C PHE A 82 5.65 -5.83 -11.87
N GLY A 83 4.89 -4.74 -12.11
CA GLY A 83 4.20 -4.49 -13.38
C GLY A 83 2.86 -5.20 -13.57
N PHE A 84 2.46 -6.08 -12.66
CA PHE A 84 1.15 -6.74 -12.73
C PHE A 84 0.05 -5.84 -12.16
N SER A 85 -0.92 -5.50 -13.01
CA SER A 85 -2.17 -4.84 -12.62
C SER A 85 -3.29 -5.28 -13.56
N ASP A 86 -4.20 -6.12 -13.06
CA ASP A 86 -5.39 -6.56 -13.79
C ASP A 86 -6.64 -5.76 -13.37
N LYS A 87 -6.44 -4.57 -12.79
CA LYS A 87 -7.54 -3.75 -12.25
C LYS A 87 -8.42 -3.23 -13.37
N THR A 88 -9.74 -3.39 -13.19
CA THR A 88 -10.75 -2.99 -14.18
C THR A 88 -11.82 -2.14 -13.52
N THR A 89 -12.56 -1.39 -14.34
CA THR A 89 -13.70 -0.61 -13.88
C THR A 89 -14.80 -1.55 -13.36
N VAL A 90 -15.24 -1.37 -12.12
CA VAL A 90 -16.36 -2.13 -11.53
C VAL A 90 -17.48 -1.14 -11.20
N LYS A 91 -18.70 -1.42 -11.67
CA LYS A 91 -19.89 -0.57 -11.43
C LYS A 91 -19.66 0.91 -11.77
N GLY A 92 -18.90 1.19 -12.84
CA GLY A 92 -18.58 2.54 -13.30
C GLY A 92 -17.52 3.28 -12.46
N VAL A 93 -16.93 2.65 -11.44
CA VAL A 93 -15.82 3.20 -10.67
C VAL A 93 -14.51 2.73 -11.28
N GLN A 94 -13.70 3.68 -11.75
CA GLN A 94 -12.36 3.39 -12.28
C GLN A 94 -11.37 3.14 -11.13
N PRO A 95 -10.46 2.16 -11.26
CA PRO A 95 -9.37 1.98 -10.31
C PRO A 95 -8.35 3.12 -10.44
N ILE A 96 -7.73 3.46 -9.31
CA ILE A 96 -6.61 4.39 -9.19
C ILE A 96 -5.31 3.65 -9.58
N GLY A 97 -5.13 2.41 -9.11
CA GLY A 97 -3.95 1.61 -9.37
C GLY A 97 -3.87 1.12 -10.82
N ILE A 98 -2.91 1.64 -11.59
CA ILE A 98 -2.68 1.23 -12.99
C ILE A 98 -1.30 0.61 -13.24
N TYR A 99 -0.30 0.96 -12.43
CA TYR A 99 1.11 0.63 -12.73
C TYR A 99 1.59 -0.72 -12.20
N GLY A 100 0.84 -1.36 -11.29
CA GLY A 100 1.33 -2.57 -10.61
C GLY A 100 2.59 -2.34 -9.78
N ASN A 101 2.78 -1.13 -9.22
CA ASN A 101 3.99 -0.77 -8.47
C ASN A 101 3.74 -0.18 -7.06
N GLY A 102 2.54 0.34 -6.80
CA GLY A 102 2.26 1.17 -5.62
C GLY A 102 2.58 0.52 -4.28
N PHE A 103 2.27 -0.76 -4.10
CA PHE A 103 2.64 -1.47 -2.88
C PHE A 103 4.15 -1.53 -2.68
N LYS A 104 4.94 -1.86 -3.72
CA LYS A 104 6.39 -2.01 -3.60
C LYS A 104 7.05 -0.68 -3.31
N SER A 105 6.74 0.35 -4.11
CA SER A 105 7.35 1.67 -3.91
C SER A 105 6.93 2.29 -2.58
N GLY A 106 5.65 2.17 -2.21
CA GLY A 106 5.11 2.68 -0.95
C GLY A 106 5.68 1.96 0.27
N SER A 107 5.64 0.63 0.31
CA SER A 107 6.14 -0.14 1.46
C SER A 107 7.64 0.05 1.68
N MET A 108 8.44 -0.06 0.61
CA MET A 108 9.90 0.10 0.68
C MET A 108 10.33 1.55 0.97
N ARG A 109 9.43 2.53 0.79
CA ARG A 109 9.68 3.92 1.21
C ARG A 109 9.54 4.09 2.72
N LEU A 110 8.59 3.39 3.33
CA LEU A 110 8.23 3.51 4.74
C LEU A 110 9.15 2.69 5.65
N GLY A 111 9.61 1.53 5.19
CA GLY A 111 10.54 0.68 5.92
C GLY A 111 11.29 -0.27 4.99
N LYS A 112 12.31 -0.95 5.53
CA LYS A 112 13.10 -1.91 4.74
C LYS A 112 12.31 -3.18 4.41
N ASP A 113 11.33 -3.51 5.25
CA ASP A 113 10.71 -4.82 5.24
C ASP A 113 9.21 -4.75 5.46
N ALA A 114 8.47 -5.57 4.72
CA ALA A 114 7.02 -5.65 4.76
C ALA A 114 6.54 -7.10 4.71
N ILE A 115 5.46 -7.39 5.44
CA ILE A 115 4.76 -8.67 5.43
C ILE A 115 3.28 -8.39 5.23
N VAL A 116 2.65 -9.21 4.41
CA VAL A 116 1.25 -9.08 4.02
C VAL A 116 0.53 -10.34 4.44
N PHE A 117 -0.45 -10.17 5.31
CA PHE A 117 -1.42 -11.18 5.68
C PHE A 117 -2.70 -10.89 4.91
N SER A 118 -3.29 -11.86 4.24
CA SER A 118 -4.55 -11.63 3.54
C SER A 118 -5.47 -12.83 3.66
N LYS A 119 -6.78 -12.54 3.79
CA LYS A 119 -7.85 -13.54 3.84
C LYS A 119 -8.82 -13.25 2.72
N SER A 120 -8.91 -14.18 1.78
CA SER A 120 -9.99 -14.24 0.81
C SER A 120 -11.12 -15.14 1.32
N LYS A 121 -12.18 -15.31 0.53
CA LYS A 121 -13.30 -16.19 0.91
C LYS A 121 -12.90 -17.65 1.11
N SER A 122 -11.85 -18.11 0.44
CA SER A 122 -11.46 -19.52 0.38
C SER A 122 -10.07 -19.82 0.93
N THR A 123 -9.18 -18.83 0.95
CA THR A 123 -7.76 -19.02 1.30
C THR A 123 -7.26 -17.88 2.18
N SER A 124 -6.32 -18.21 3.06
CA SER A 124 -5.47 -17.22 3.74
C SER A 124 -4.07 -17.33 3.19
N CYS A 125 -3.39 -16.22 2.95
CA CYS A 125 -2.01 -16.23 2.49
C CYS A 125 -1.16 -15.22 3.24
N VAL A 126 0.12 -15.53 3.36
CA VAL A 126 1.13 -14.66 3.96
C VAL A 126 2.28 -14.55 2.97
N GLY A 127 2.66 -13.31 2.64
CA GLY A 127 3.79 -13.03 1.77
C GLY A 127 4.71 -11.98 2.39
N MET A 128 6.01 -12.10 2.18
CA MET A 128 7.00 -11.16 2.71
C MET A 128 7.84 -10.55 1.58
N LEU A 129 8.03 -9.23 1.64
CA LEU A 129 8.94 -8.46 0.79
C LEU A 129 9.92 -7.73 1.71
N SER A 130 11.14 -8.25 1.82
CA SER A 130 12.11 -7.81 2.82
C SER A 130 13.49 -7.60 2.20
N GLN A 131 14.01 -6.37 2.27
CA GLN A 131 15.38 -6.07 1.88
C GLN A 131 16.37 -6.77 2.83
N THR A 132 16.07 -6.81 4.13
CA THR A 132 16.90 -7.47 5.15
C THR A 132 17.03 -8.97 4.88
N TYR A 133 15.94 -9.65 4.51
CA TYR A 133 15.94 -11.05 4.11
C TYR A 133 16.85 -11.28 2.90
N LEU A 134 16.64 -10.51 1.83
CA LEU A 134 17.41 -10.66 0.58
C LEU A 134 18.91 -10.41 0.79
N GLU A 135 19.27 -9.43 1.60
CA GLU A 135 20.66 -9.17 2.00
C GLU A 135 21.25 -10.35 2.79
N LYS A 136 20.52 -10.87 3.79
CA LYS A 136 21.01 -11.95 4.66
C LYS A 136 21.25 -13.26 3.92
N ILE A 137 20.44 -13.57 2.91
CA ILE A 137 20.62 -14.78 2.10
C ILE A 137 21.58 -14.58 0.92
N GLY A 138 22.10 -13.36 0.72
CA GLY A 138 22.98 -13.04 -0.41
C GLY A 138 22.27 -13.17 -1.77
N ALA A 139 20.97 -12.83 -1.85
CA ALA A 139 20.20 -13.01 -3.07
C ALA A 139 20.69 -12.08 -4.18
N GLU A 140 20.84 -12.62 -5.39
CA GLU A 140 21.12 -11.82 -6.59
C GLU A 140 19.84 -11.28 -7.25
N GLN A 141 18.70 -11.86 -6.90
CA GLN A 141 17.38 -11.54 -7.43
C GLN A 141 16.36 -11.35 -6.31
N ILE A 142 15.27 -10.64 -6.59
CA ILE A 142 14.16 -10.52 -5.63
C ILE A 142 13.45 -11.87 -5.49
N ILE A 143 13.55 -12.46 -4.30
CA ILE A 143 12.84 -13.66 -3.87
C ILE A 143 11.77 -13.24 -2.86
N VAL A 144 10.53 -13.70 -3.06
CA VAL A 144 9.39 -13.37 -2.19
C VAL A 144 8.82 -14.65 -1.58
N PRO A 145 9.10 -14.98 -0.32
CA PRO A 145 8.51 -16.13 0.31
C PRO A 145 7.01 -15.87 0.53
N ILE A 146 6.20 -16.82 0.07
CA ILE A 146 4.74 -16.80 0.18
C ILE A 146 4.29 -18.21 0.59
N PHE A 147 3.36 -18.30 1.53
CA PHE A 147 2.63 -19.53 1.80
C PHE A 147 1.14 -19.27 1.87
N SER A 148 0.36 -20.33 1.65
CA SER A 148 -1.09 -20.28 1.82
C SER A 148 -1.60 -21.36 2.77
N LEU A 149 -2.71 -21.04 3.43
CA LEU A 149 -3.48 -21.92 4.30
C LEU A 149 -4.87 -22.05 3.68
N THR A 150 -5.32 -23.28 3.46
CA THR A 150 -6.69 -23.56 3.02
C THR A 150 -7.62 -23.62 4.21
N SER A 151 -8.82 -23.05 4.07
CA SER A 151 -9.78 -22.88 5.18
C SER A 151 -10.19 -24.19 5.88
N ALA A 152 -10.00 -25.34 5.24
CA ALA A 152 -10.42 -26.65 5.73
C ALA A 152 -9.38 -27.33 6.64
N ILE A 153 -8.10 -27.02 6.44
CA ILE A 153 -6.99 -27.65 7.12
C ILE A 153 -5.96 -26.54 7.29
N LEU A 154 -5.69 -26.08 8.51
CA LEU A 154 -4.65 -25.08 8.83
C LEU A 154 -3.22 -25.61 8.55
N SER A 155 -3.07 -26.48 7.54
CA SER A 155 -1.83 -27.05 7.06
C SER A 155 -1.28 -26.21 5.93
N VAL A 156 0.01 -25.92 6.03
CA VAL A 156 0.79 -25.35 4.93
C VAL A 156 1.06 -26.43 3.89
N ARG A 157 0.98 -26.07 2.60
CA ARG A 157 1.28 -26.98 1.49
C ARG A 157 2.76 -27.36 1.53
N GLU A 158 3.11 -28.59 1.14
CA GLU A 158 4.50 -29.05 1.17
C GLU A 158 5.45 -28.12 0.39
N GLU A 159 5.01 -27.63 -0.77
CA GLU A 159 5.73 -26.68 -1.61
C GLU A 159 5.99 -25.31 -0.94
N ASP A 160 5.17 -24.94 0.05
CA ASP A 160 5.24 -23.65 0.73
C ASP A 160 6.09 -23.71 2.02
N LYS A 161 6.58 -24.90 2.43
CA LYS A 161 7.30 -25.07 3.71
C LYS A 161 8.58 -24.26 3.79
N ALA A 162 9.32 -24.14 2.69
CA ALA A 162 10.53 -23.32 2.63
C ALA A 162 10.20 -21.83 2.85
N SER A 163 9.15 -21.34 2.18
CA SER A 163 8.66 -19.97 2.37
C SER A 163 8.22 -19.70 3.82
N LEU A 164 7.52 -20.65 4.45
CA LEU A 164 7.17 -20.54 5.87
C LEU A 164 8.43 -20.44 6.74
N GLN A 165 9.41 -21.31 6.54
CA GLN A 165 10.66 -21.29 7.31
C GLN A 165 11.40 -19.96 7.17
N ASP A 166 11.49 -19.41 5.95
CA ASP A 166 12.11 -18.10 5.72
C ASP A 166 11.34 -16.98 6.43
N ILE A 167 10.00 -16.98 6.36
CA ILE A 167 9.19 -15.99 7.08
C ILE A 167 9.40 -16.10 8.59
N LEU A 168 9.40 -17.31 9.16
CA LEU A 168 9.62 -17.52 10.59
C LEU A 168 11.02 -17.10 11.04
N ARG A 169 12.01 -17.21 10.15
CA ARG A 169 13.40 -16.87 10.47
C ARG A 169 13.72 -15.38 10.33
N TYR A 170 13.12 -14.71 9.35
CA TYR A 170 13.52 -13.36 8.96
C TYR A 170 12.46 -12.28 9.20
N SER A 171 11.22 -12.64 9.54
CA SER A 171 10.20 -11.69 9.97
C SER A 171 10.20 -11.49 11.49
N PRO A 172 9.47 -10.50 12.03
CA PRO A 172 9.26 -10.35 13.48
C PRO A 172 8.45 -11.50 14.10
N PHE A 173 7.81 -12.34 13.29
CA PHE A 173 6.99 -13.46 13.74
C PHE A 173 7.78 -14.77 13.59
N THR A 174 8.09 -15.41 14.72
CA THR A 174 9.01 -16.57 14.80
C THR A 174 8.30 -17.89 14.99
N THR A 175 6.97 -17.87 15.17
CA THR A 175 6.15 -19.08 15.27
C THR A 175 4.96 -19.03 14.32
N GLN A 176 4.44 -20.20 13.93
CA GLN A 176 3.26 -20.28 13.07
C GLN A 176 2.03 -19.70 13.78
N GLU A 177 1.92 -19.88 15.09
CA GLU A 177 0.86 -19.35 15.95
C GLU A 177 0.82 -17.81 15.93
N GLU A 178 1.99 -17.17 15.95
CA GLU A 178 2.11 -15.71 15.83
C GLU A 178 1.59 -15.21 14.47
N LEU A 179 1.90 -15.92 13.38
CA LEU A 179 1.40 -15.60 12.03
C LEU A 179 -0.13 -15.81 11.94
N LEU A 180 -0.64 -16.90 12.51
CA LEU A 180 -2.08 -17.19 12.58
C LEU A 180 -2.83 -16.11 13.37
N THR A 181 -2.25 -15.64 14.47
CA THR A 181 -2.82 -14.54 15.26
C THR A 181 -3.00 -13.28 14.43
N GLN A 182 -2.06 -12.95 13.52
CA GLN A 182 -2.21 -11.79 12.63
C GLN A 182 -3.30 -11.99 11.57
N LEU A 183 -3.52 -13.21 11.10
CA LEU A 183 -4.65 -13.54 10.22
C LEU A 183 -5.99 -13.43 10.96
N ASP A 184 -6.05 -13.81 12.23
CA ASP A 184 -7.27 -13.73 13.04
C ASP A 184 -7.70 -12.28 13.32
N VAL A 185 -6.73 -11.34 13.40
CA VAL A 185 -7.01 -9.91 13.51
C VAL A 185 -7.82 -9.36 12.32
N ILE A 186 -7.67 -9.93 11.11
CA ILE A 186 -8.42 -9.51 9.91
C ILE A 186 -9.90 -9.91 10.02
N SER A 187 -10.22 -10.98 10.75
CA SER A 187 -11.58 -11.50 10.87
C SER A 187 -11.91 -11.79 12.33
N PRO A 188 -12.04 -10.74 13.17
CA PRO A 188 -12.35 -10.96 14.56
C PRO A 188 -13.70 -11.69 14.69
N PRO A 189 -13.91 -12.49 15.75
CA PRO A 189 -15.08 -13.38 15.89
C PRO A 189 -16.45 -12.67 15.78
N TRP A 190 -16.48 -11.36 16.02
CA TRP A 190 -17.66 -10.51 15.98
C TRP A 190 -17.92 -9.86 14.59
N SER A 191 -17.03 -10.04 13.62
CA SER A 191 -17.17 -9.51 12.26
C SER A 191 -17.90 -10.49 11.33
N THR A 192 -18.86 -9.98 10.57
CA THR A 192 -19.51 -10.70 9.46
C THR A 192 -18.60 -10.83 8.23
N GLY A 193 -17.58 -9.98 8.11
CA GLY A 193 -16.56 -10.03 7.07
C GLY A 193 -15.40 -10.94 7.47
N LYS A 194 -15.20 -12.02 6.72
CA LYS A 194 -14.09 -12.98 6.87
C LYS A 194 -12.89 -12.67 5.97
N THR A 195 -12.89 -11.51 5.32
CA THR A 195 -11.91 -11.14 4.30
C THR A 195 -11.29 -9.79 4.57
N GLY A 196 -10.10 -9.60 4.04
CA GLY A 196 -9.35 -8.36 4.17
C GLY A 196 -7.85 -8.61 4.05
N THR A 197 -7.09 -7.53 4.14
CA THR A 197 -5.63 -7.59 4.10
C THR A 197 -5.06 -6.78 5.26
N ARG A 198 -3.97 -7.28 5.86
CA ARG A 198 -3.18 -6.61 6.89
C ARG A 198 -1.73 -6.59 6.44
N ILE A 199 -1.19 -5.40 6.24
CA ILE A 199 0.21 -5.15 5.91
C ILE A 199 0.89 -4.65 7.19
N ILE A 200 2.06 -5.21 7.49
CA ILE A 200 2.92 -4.75 8.58
C ILE A 200 4.28 -4.41 7.98
N ILE A 201 4.73 -3.18 8.21
CA ILE A 201 6.01 -2.65 7.75
C ILE A 201 6.88 -2.38 8.98
N TRP A 202 8.10 -2.92 8.97
CA TRP A 202 9.08 -2.78 10.04
C TRP A 202 10.42 -2.32 9.48
N ASN A 203 11.41 -2.15 10.38
CA ASN A 203 12.66 -1.46 10.05
C ASN A 203 12.37 -0.12 9.38
N LEU A 204 11.52 0.67 10.05
CA LEU A 204 11.03 1.95 9.58
C LEU A 204 12.17 2.91 9.30
N ARG A 205 11.96 3.81 8.33
CA ARG A 205 12.94 4.84 7.98
C ARG A 205 13.23 5.72 9.19
N ARG A 206 14.52 6.01 9.37
CA ARG A 206 15.05 6.89 10.40
C ARG A 206 15.80 8.06 9.76
N THR A 207 15.81 9.19 10.47
CA THR A 207 16.56 10.39 10.11
C THR A 207 18.06 10.17 10.32
N SER A 208 18.87 11.15 9.91
CA SER A 208 20.32 11.20 10.18
C SER A 208 20.65 11.14 11.68
N THR A 209 19.74 11.62 12.54
CA THR A 209 19.86 11.58 14.00
C THR A 209 19.43 10.25 14.61
N GLY A 210 18.95 9.29 13.80
CA GLY A 210 18.48 7.98 14.24
C GLY A 210 17.03 7.96 14.77
N ALA A 211 16.36 9.11 14.84
CA ALA A 211 14.94 9.20 15.17
C ALA A 211 14.07 8.62 14.03
N LEU A 212 12.85 8.17 14.34
CA LEU A 212 11.89 7.77 13.31
C LEU A 212 11.48 8.98 12.46
N GLU A 213 11.22 8.76 11.18
CA GLU A 213 10.69 9.80 10.28
C GLU A 213 9.29 10.29 10.70
N PHE A 214 8.58 9.51 11.53
CA PHE A 214 7.26 9.84 12.05
C PHE A 214 7.29 10.10 13.56
N ASP A 215 6.51 11.08 13.99
CA ASP A 215 6.13 11.33 15.37
C ASP A 215 4.78 10.65 15.66
N PHE A 216 4.77 9.82 16.69
CA PHE A 216 3.60 9.07 17.16
C PHE A 216 3.08 9.55 18.53
N GLU A 217 3.78 10.49 19.17
CA GLU A 217 3.61 10.88 20.56
C GLU A 217 2.92 12.24 20.71
N LYS A 218 3.24 13.23 19.86
CA LYS A 218 2.66 14.59 19.94
C LYS A 218 1.14 14.61 19.84
N ASP A 219 0.57 13.73 19.02
CA ASP A 219 -0.86 13.45 18.98
C ASP A 219 -1.08 11.94 18.90
N ARG A 220 -1.57 11.36 20.01
CA ARG A 220 -1.82 9.91 20.12
C ARG A 220 -2.81 9.37 19.09
N TYR A 221 -3.60 10.23 18.46
CA TYR A 221 -4.58 9.88 17.43
C TYR A 221 -4.13 10.24 16.01
N ASP A 222 -2.88 10.61 15.82
CA ASP A 222 -2.32 10.97 14.53
C ASP A 222 -0.99 10.27 14.27
N ILE A 223 -0.53 10.39 13.03
CA ILE A 223 0.83 10.05 12.61
C ILE A 223 1.36 11.31 11.94
N GLN A 224 2.35 11.94 12.54
CA GLN A 224 2.85 13.24 12.09
C GLN A 224 4.27 13.15 11.54
N ILE A 225 4.60 14.06 10.64
CA ILE A 225 5.98 14.29 10.19
C ILE A 225 6.56 15.40 11.10
N PRO A 226 7.66 15.16 11.82
CA PRO A 226 8.34 16.17 12.63
C PRO A 226 8.81 17.37 11.79
N SER A 227 9.03 18.52 12.45
CA SER A 227 9.53 19.74 11.82
C SER A 227 10.84 19.55 11.09
N GLU A 228 11.76 18.87 11.75
CA GLU A 228 13.11 18.65 11.25
C GLU A 228 13.08 17.85 9.94
N VAL A 229 12.13 16.91 9.81
CA VAL A 229 11.97 16.07 8.63
C VAL A 229 11.34 16.84 7.47
N TYR A 230 10.29 17.63 7.72
CA TYR A 230 9.67 18.37 6.63
C TYR A 230 10.52 19.57 6.18
N ASP A 231 11.27 20.21 7.08
CA ASP A 231 12.17 21.33 6.75
C ASP A 231 13.30 20.86 5.80
N GLU A 232 13.91 19.70 6.09
CA GLU A 232 14.88 19.04 5.20
C GLU A 232 14.30 18.75 3.80
N MET A 233 13.02 18.34 3.72
CA MET A 233 12.34 18.11 2.44
C MET A 233 12.13 19.42 1.66
N THR A 234 11.83 20.53 2.35
CA THR A 234 11.61 21.84 1.71
C THR A 234 12.89 22.50 1.21
N ASP A 235 14.02 22.29 1.89
CA ASP A 235 15.33 22.79 1.44
C ASP A 235 15.78 22.11 0.13
N THR A 236 15.35 20.86 -0.08
CA THR A 236 15.64 20.11 -1.31
C THR A 236 14.76 20.55 -2.50
N PHE A 237 13.59 21.14 -2.23
CA PHE A 237 12.65 21.62 -3.25
C PHE A 237 12.03 22.95 -2.82
N PRO A 238 12.67 24.10 -3.15
CA PRO A 238 12.17 25.40 -2.74
C PRO A 238 10.78 25.64 -3.34
N GLN A 239 9.74 25.54 -2.49
CA GLN A 239 8.41 26.00 -2.86
C GLN A 239 8.46 27.53 -2.99
N PRO A 240 7.73 28.13 -3.97
CA PRO A 240 7.67 29.57 -4.07
C PRO A 240 7.23 30.17 -2.74
N GLN A 241 8.03 31.10 -2.24
CA GLN A 241 7.92 31.83 -0.97
C GLN A 241 6.58 32.58 -0.83
N LEU A 242 5.47 31.85 -0.69
CA LEU A 242 4.15 32.41 -0.44
C LEU A 242 3.54 31.75 0.79
N SER A 243 3.64 32.49 1.91
CA SER A 243 3.06 32.28 3.24
C SER A 243 3.88 31.45 4.24
N SER A 244 4.08 32.05 5.41
CA SER A 244 4.67 31.51 6.64
C SER A 244 3.82 30.42 7.32
N HIS A 245 2.92 29.75 6.59
CA HIS A 245 1.95 28.82 7.15
C HIS A 245 1.86 27.53 6.31
N ILE A 246 2.53 26.49 6.78
CA ILE A 246 2.50 25.16 6.17
C ILE A 246 1.11 24.53 6.41
N PRO A 247 0.40 24.08 5.36
CA PRO A 247 -0.89 23.41 5.52
C PRO A 247 -0.78 22.18 6.42
N LYS A 248 -1.79 21.98 7.29
CA LYS A 248 -1.81 20.83 8.20
C LYS A 248 -1.73 19.48 7.47
N SER A 249 -2.27 19.39 6.26
CA SER A 249 -2.18 18.20 5.40
C SER A 249 -0.75 17.81 5.00
N THR A 250 0.23 18.71 5.12
CA THR A 250 1.62 18.42 4.79
C THR A 250 2.31 17.56 5.86
N TYR A 251 1.92 17.71 7.13
CA TYR A 251 2.59 17.05 8.26
C TYR A 251 1.67 16.19 9.14
N SER A 252 0.34 16.31 9.03
CA SER A 252 -0.63 15.48 9.75
C SER A 252 -1.30 14.50 8.79
N LEU A 253 -1.08 13.19 9.01
CA LEU A 253 -1.68 12.16 8.16
C LEU A 253 -3.20 12.21 8.22
N ARG A 254 -3.76 12.48 9.40
CA ARG A 254 -5.20 12.68 9.59
C ARG A 254 -5.75 13.83 8.75
N ALA A 255 -5.05 14.96 8.69
CA ALA A 255 -5.47 16.08 7.86
C ALA A 255 -5.37 15.74 6.37
N TYR A 256 -4.29 15.08 5.94
CA TYR A 256 -4.11 14.64 4.56
C TYR A 256 -5.22 13.66 4.12
N CYS A 257 -5.45 12.59 4.89
CA CYS A 257 -6.48 11.61 4.61
C CYS A 257 -7.90 12.20 4.62
N SER A 258 -8.12 13.35 5.26
CA SER A 258 -9.43 14.01 5.24
C SER A 258 -9.78 14.58 3.87
N ILE A 259 -8.79 14.87 3.01
CA ILE A 259 -8.98 15.48 1.69
C ILE A 259 -8.48 14.59 0.54
N LEU A 260 -7.99 13.38 0.83
CA LEU A 260 -7.39 12.47 -0.15
C LEU A 260 -8.34 12.11 -1.30
N TYR A 261 -9.63 11.92 -1.01
CA TYR A 261 -10.63 11.57 -2.02
C TYR A 261 -11.68 12.67 -2.18
N LEU A 262 -11.93 13.08 -3.42
CA LEU A 262 -12.96 14.06 -3.76
C LEU A 262 -14.36 13.63 -3.30
N LYS A 263 -14.65 12.32 -3.39
CA LYS A 263 -15.88 11.69 -2.92
C LYS A 263 -15.53 10.41 -2.14
N PRO A 264 -15.34 10.49 -0.82
CA PRO A 264 -14.88 9.35 -0.02
C PRO A 264 -15.94 8.24 0.02
N GLN A 265 -15.55 7.02 -0.38
CA GLN A 265 -16.38 5.81 -0.32
C GLN A 265 -15.91 4.78 0.72
N MET A 266 -14.73 5.00 1.31
CA MET A 266 -14.11 4.17 2.33
C MET A 266 -13.83 5.01 3.57
N GLN A 267 -14.04 4.45 4.76
CA GLN A 267 -13.72 5.12 6.02
C GLN A 267 -12.25 4.88 6.36
N ILE A 268 -11.50 5.95 6.62
CA ILE A 268 -10.12 5.84 7.10
C ILE A 268 -10.13 6.02 8.63
N ILE A 269 -9.41 5.15 9.34
CA ILE A 269 -9.25 5.16 10.79
C ILE A 269 -7.75 5.23 11.06
N ILE A 270 -7.29 6.26 11.77
CA ILE A 270 -5.88 6.43 12.13
C ILE A 270 -5.77 6.34 13.65
N ARG A 271 -4.87 5.48 14.16
CA ARG A 271 -4.62 5.31 15.61
C ARG A 271 -5.92 5.11 16.40
N GLY A 272 -6.77 4.21 15.92
CA GLY A 272 -8.08 3.91 16.52
C GLY A 272 -9.19 4.96 16.32
N GLN A 273 -8.92 6.15 15.78
CA GLN A 273 -9.94 7.20 15.61
C GLN A 273 -10.26 7.47 14.13
N LYS A 274 -11.56 7.39 13.80
CA LYS A 274 -12.08 7.67 12.45
C LYS A 274 -11.68 9.08 11.97
N VAL A 275 -11.18 9.17 10.75
CA VAL A 275 -10.90 10.43 10.06
C VAL A 275 -12.21 11.01 9.54
N LYS A 276 -12.44 12.30 9.79
CA LYS A 276 -13.59 13.04 9.24
C LYS A 276 -13.24 13.53 7.83
N SER A 277 -13.59 12.76 6.82
CA SER A 277 -13.37 13.16 5.43
C SER A 277 -14.18 14.40 5.08
N GLN A 278 -13.58 15.31 4.32
CA GLN A 278 -14.15 16.58 3.91
C GLN A 278 -14.54 16.52 2.44
N LEU A 279 -15.75 16.97 2.14
CA LEU A 279 -16.13 17.27 0.77
C LEU A 279 -15.62 18.69 0.47
N VAL A 280 -14.42 18.80 -0.09
CA VAL A 280 -13.73 20.09 -0.31
C VAL A 280 -14.65 21.10 -0.99
N ALA A 281 -15.37 20.70 -2.05
CA ALA A 281 -16.32 21.56 -2.77
C ALA A 281 -17.50 22.07 -1.91
N LYS A 282 -17.83 21.39 -0.80
CA LYS A 282 -18.87 21.79 0.16
C LYS A 282 -18.31 22.51 1.40
N SER A 283 -16.99 22.65 1.50
CA SER A 283 -16.30 23.24 2.65
C SER A 283 -15.83 24.67 2.38
N LEU A 284 -16.19 25.23 1.22
CA LEU A 284 -15.82 26.57 0.78
C LEU A 284 -17.03 27.50 0.81
N ALA A 285 -16.77 28.77 1.16
CA ALA A 285 -17.73 29.85 0.98
C ALA A 285 -17.61 30.42 -0.45
N TRP A 286 -18.70 31.03 -0.96
CA TRP A 286 -18.73 31.71 -2.27
C TRP A 286 -18.36 30.81 -3.46
N THR A 287 -18.70 29.52 -3.39
CA THR A 287 -18.37 28.54 -4.41
C THR A 287 -18.94 28.93 -5.78
N ARG A 288 -18.06 28.95 -6.79
CA ARG A 288 -18.43 29.09 -8.20
C ARG A 288 -18.05 27.83 -8.97
N LYS A 289 -18.70 27.61 -10.11
CA LYS A 289 -18.38 26.54 -11.06
C LYS A 289 -17.93 27.17 -12.36
N ASP A 290 -16.86 26.62 -12.92
CA ASP A 290 -16.36 26.97 -14.24
C ASP A 290 -16.22 25.69 -15.07
N HIS A 291 -16.21 25.83 -16.40
CA HIS A 291 -16.17 24.71 -17.34
C HIS A 291 -14.95 24.83 -18.25
N TYR A 292 -14.03 23.87 -18.12
CA TYR A 292 -12.85 23.79 -18.98
C TYR A 292 -13.06 22.73 -20.08
N LYS A 293 -12.85 23.14 -21.34
CA LYS A 293 -12.94 22.26 -22.51
C LYS A 293 -11.58 22.19 -23.21
N PRO A 294 -10.77 21.14 -23.00
CA PRO A 294 -9.48 21.00 -23.66
C PRO A 294 -9.65 20.65 -25.15
N ASN A 295 -8.81 21.26 -26.01
CA ASN A 295 -8.90 21.09 -27.46
C ASN A 295 -8.64 19.64 -27.93
N PHE A 296 -7.83 18.87 -27.19
CA PHE A 296 -7.46 17.50 -27.54
C PHE A 296 -8.54 16.44 -27.23
N LEU A 297 -9.62 16.79 -26.52
CA LEU A 297 -10.75 15.86 -26.28
C LEU A 297 -11.82 15.94 -27.38
N VAL A 298 -11.79 16.95 -28.25
CA VAL A 298 -12.80 17.16 -29.30
C VAL A 298 -12.53 16.28 -30.54
N SER A 299 -11.28 15.89 -30.79
CA SER A 299 -10.87 15.14 -31.99
C SER A 299 -11.20 13.63 -31.95
N PHE A 300 -11.60 13.07 -30.80
CA PHE A 300 -11.97 11.66 -30.69
C PHE A 300 -13.38 11.34 -31.21
N TYR A 301 -14.30 12.32 -31.22
CA TYR A 301 -15.68 12.09 -31.67
C TYR A 301 -15.85 12.09 -33.20
N HIS A 302 -14.93 12.70 -33.96
CA HIS A 302 -15.06 12.78 -35.42
C HIS A 302 -14.48 11.60 -36.20
N LYS A 303 -13.77 10.66 -35.57
CA LYS A 303 -13.13 9.51 -36.26
C LYS A 303 -13.95 8.21 -36.29
N PHE A 304 -15.09 8.12 -35.59
CA PHE A 304 -15.83 6.85 -35.46
C PHE A 304 -17.33 6.94 -35.78
N LEU A 305 -17.83 8.07 -36.30
CA LEU A 305 -19.24 8.24 -36.68
C LEU A 305 -19.42 9.02 -37.99
N VAL A 306 -18.62 8.69 -39.01
CA VAL A 306 -18.99 8.96 -40.40
C VAL A 306 -18.87 7.64 -41.14
N PRO A 307 -19.98 6.98 -41.52
CA PRO A 307 -19.92 5.97 -42.56
C PRO A 307 -19.48 6.70 -43.84
N ASP A 308 -18.44 6.20 -44.50
CA ASP A 308 -18.12 6.63 -45.85
C ASP A 308 -19.35 6.38 -46.74
N THR A 309 -20.08 7.44 -47.05
CA THR A 309 -21.01 7.47 -48.17
C THR A 309 -20.46 8.46 -49.19
N CYS A 310 -19.68 7.93 -50.13
CA CYS A 310 -19.81 8.22 -51.55
C CYS A 310 -19.16 7.10 -52.35
#